data_AF-A0AAW4PI02-F1
#
_entry.id   AF-A0AAW4PI02-F1
#
_cell.length_a   1.000
_cell.length_b   1.000
_cell.length_c   1.000
_cell.angle_alpha   90.00
_cell.angle_beta   90.00
_cell.angle_gamma   90.00
#
_symmetry.space_group_name_H-M   'P 1'
#
loop_
_entity.id
_entity.type
_entity.pdbx_description
1 polymer ?
#
loop_
_entity_poly.entity_id
_entity_poly.type
_entity_poly.pdbx_seq_one_letter_code
_entity_poly.pdbx_strand_id
1 'polypeptide(L)'
;MDETIPDYERFERRQLATDRDTGMDSLCIDESLADDLVEDLRAAGVIDVIPAEQLLAHSPSGEVFESNQALAYFHEGWAAAKARNDE
;
A
#
# COMPACT_ATOMS: atom_id res chain seq x y z
N MET A 1 0.38 50.81 -15.42
CA MET A 1 -0.54 49.90 -14.72
C MET A 1 -0.99 48.88 -15.74
N ASP A 2 -0.27 47.77 -15.84
CA ASP A 2 -0.80 46.44 -16.12
C ASP A 2 0.38 45.47 -16.02
N GLU A 3 0.62 45.00 -14.79
CA GLU A 3 1.57 43.91 -14.54
C GLU A 3 0.89 42.64 -15.05
N THR A 4 1.28 42.22 -16.25
CA THR A 4 0.89 40.93 -16.83
C THR A 4 1.57 39.83 -16.01
N ILE A 5 0.96 39.47 -14.89
CA ILE A 5 1.39 38.34 -14.08
C ILE A 5 1.18 37.07 -14.92
N PRO A 6 2.23 36.31 -15.23
CA PRO A 6 2.10 35.14 -16.07
C PRO A 6 1.42 33.98 -15.30
N ASP A 7 0.46 33.33 -15.97
CA ASP A 7 -0.48 32.33 -15.43
C ASP A 7 0.14 31.03 -14.89
N TYR A 8 1.47 30.89 -14.93
CA TYR A 8 2.15 29.65 -14.51
C TYR A 8 2.22 29.48 -12.98
N GLU A 9 2.17 30.56 -12.20
CA GLU A 9 2.26 30.45 -10.72
C GLU A 9 0.98 29.89 -10.07
N ARG A 10 -0.16 29.91 -10.78
CA ARG A 10 -1.43 29.46 -10.22
C ARG A 10 -1.59 27.94 -10.23
N PHE A 11 -0.88 27.24 -11.11
CA PHE A 11 -0.96 25.79 -11.24
C PHE A 11 -0.19 25.05 -10.14
N GLU A 12 1.02 25.52 -9.81
CA GLU A 12 1.90 24.82 -8.84
C GLU A 12 1.32 24.81 -7.42
N ARG A 13 0.53 25.81 -7.05
CA ARG A 13 -0.02 25.95 -5.69
C ARG A 13 -1.29 25.13 -5.43
N ARG A 14 -1.88 24.52 -6.46
CA ARG A 14 -3.07 23.64 -6.30
C ARG A 14 -2.70 22.16 -6.17
N GLN A 15 -1.50 21.75 -6.60
CA GLN A 15 -1.05 20.36 -6.51
C GLN A 15 -0.48 19.99 -5.12
N LEU A 16 -0.05 20.97 -4.33
CA LEU A 16 0.52 20.75 -2.99
C LEU A 16 -0.53 20.54 -1.87
N ALA A 17 -1.82 20.70 -2.16
CA ALA A 17 -2.90 20.54 -1.18
C ALA A 17 -3.57 19.15 -1.22
N THR A 18 -3.29 18.34 -2.23
CA THR A 18 -3.89 17.00 -2.37
C THR A 18 -3.02 15.91 -1.76
N ASP A 19 -1.75 16.20 -1.48
CA ASP A 19 -0.74 15.22 -1.06
C ASP A 19 -0.90 14.72 0.40
N ARG A 20 -1.80 15.30 1.20
CA ARG A 20 -1.87 15.01 2.65
C ARG A 20 -3.22 14.63 3.24
N ASP A 21 -4.29 14.58 2.45
CA ASP A 21 -5.63 14.36 3.01
C ASP A 21 -6.48 13.34 2.24
N THR A 22 -5.84 12.51 1.40
CA THR A 22 -6.45 11.22 1.03
C THR A 22 -5.83 10.19 1.96
N GLY A 23 -6.40 10.09 3.16
CA GLY A 23 -5.94 9.22 4.22
C GLY A 23 -5.63 7.83 3.68
N MET A 24 -4.35 7.47 3.67
CA MET A 24 -4.02 6.12 4.03
C MET A 24 -4.35 6.08 5.51
N ASP A 25 -5.60 5.69 5.85
CA ASP A 25 -5.89 5.13 7.16
C ASP A 25 -4.74 4.17 7.39
N SER A 26 -3.79 4.59 8.22
CA SER A 26 -2.62 3.78 8.49
C SER A 26 -3.20 2.64 9.29
N LEU A 27 -3.60 1.58 8.56
CA LEU A 27 -4.19 0.37 9.10
C LEU A 27 -3.23 -0.04 10.20
N CYS A 28 -3.59 0.18 11.46
CA CYS A 28 -2.72 -0.17 12.56
C CYS A 28 -2.79 -1.69 12.66
N ILE A 29 -1.97 -2.36 11.86
CA ILE A 29 -1.84 -3.80 11.88
C ILE A 29 -0.83 -4.12 12.95
N ASP A 30 -1.35 -4.42 14.14
CA ASP A 30 -0.58 -5.01 15.22
C ASP A 30 -0.21 -6.46 14.91
N GLU A 31 0.76 -7.02 15.63
CA GLU A 31 1.34 -8.34 15.33
C GLU A 31 0.30 -9.47 15.34
N SER A 32 -0.67 -9.45 16.25
CA SER A 32 -1.76 -10.45 16.29
C SER A 32 -2.61 -10.39 15.02
N LEU A 33 -2.97 -9.18 14.57
CA LEU A 33 -3.79 -9.01 13.38
C LEU A 33 -3.01 -9.39 12.11
N ALA A 34 -1.70 -9.10 12.10
CA ALA A 34 -0.83 -9.53 11.01
C ALA A 34 -0.75 -11.06 10.92
N ASP A 35 -0.69 -11.75 12.05
CA ASP A 35 -0.63 -13.22 12.08
C ASP A 35 -1.94 -13.84 11.55
N ASP A 36 -3.08 -13.37 12.07
CA ASP A 36 -4.41 -13.79 11.61
C ASP A 36 -4.57 -13.55 10.09
N LEU A 37 -4.18 -12.37 9.59
CA LEU A 37 -4.26 -12.04 8.18
C LEU A 37 -3.33 -12.92 7.33
N VAL A 38 -2.10 -13.17 7.77
CA VAL A 38 -1.16 -14.03 7.04
C VAL A 38 -1.70 -15.45 6.93
N GLU A 39 -2.31 -15.98 7.98
CA GLU A 39 -2.94 -17.31 7.94
C GLU A 39 -4.13 -17.36 6.97
N ASP A 40 -4.97 -16.34 6.96
CA ASP A 40 -6.07 -16.21 6.00
C ASP A 40 -5.56 -16.12 4.55
N LEU A 41 -4.54 -15.29 4.31
CA LEU A 41 -3.93 -15.13 2.98
C LEU A 41 -3.23 -16.41 2.50
N ARG A 42 -2.62 -17.16 3.42
CA ARG A 42 -2.04 -18.47 3.13
C ARG A 42 -3.13 -19.48 2.79
N ALA A 43 -4.24 -19.51 3.53
CA ALA A 43 -5.38 -20.37 3.24
C ALA A 43 -6.00 -20.03 1.87
N ALA A 44 -5.98 -18.76 1.49
CA ALA A 44 -6.42 -18.28 0.17
C ALA A 44 -5.41 -18.55 -0.96
N GLY A 45 -4.19 -19.03 -0.66
CA GLY A 45 -3.13 -19.24 -1.65
C GLY A 45 -2.53 -17.95 -2.22
N VAL A 46 -2.67 -16.84 -1.50
CA VAL A 46 -2.09 -15.54 -1.85
C VAL A 46 -0.63 -15.45 -1.38
N ILE A 47 -0.27 -16.22 -0.35
CA ILE A 47 1.09 -16.31 0.18
C ILE A 47 1.61 -17.74 0.02
N ASP A 48 2.82 -17.83 -0.52
CA ASP A 48 3.63 -19.05 -0.51
C ASP A 48 4.73 -18.94 0.55
N VAL A 49 4.79 -19.92 1.47
CA VAL A 49 5.86 -19.98 2.47
C VAL A 49 7.09 -20.66 1.87
N ILE A 50 8.26 -20.03 1.96
CA ILE A 50 9.55 -20.57 1.54
C ILE A 50 10.30 -21.06 2.78
N PRO A 51 10.19 -22.36 3.15
CA PRO A 51 10.62 -22.83 4.46
C PRO A 51 12.14 -22.80 4.63
N ALA A 52 12.89 -22.98 3.52
CA ALA A 52 14.35 -22.99 3.53
C ALA A 52 14.94 -21.64 3.98
N GLU A 53 14.24 -20.55 3.69
CA GLU A 53 14.70 -19.18 3.93
C GLU A 53 13.87 -18.49 5.02
N GLN A 54 12.81 -19.14 5.51
CA GLN A 54 11.82 -18.57 6.45
C GLN A 54 11.20 -17.28 5.90
N LEU A 55 10.96 -17.25 4.59
CA LEU A 55 10.38 -16.11 3.88
C LEU A 55 8.94 -16.40 3.46
N LEU A 56 8.18 -15.32 3.29
CA LEU A 56 6.80 -15.31 2.82
C LEU A 56 6.77 -14.61 1.46
N ALA A 57 6.41 -15.34 0.41
CA ALA A 57 6.27 -14.78 -0.93
C ALA A 57 4.81 -14.35 -1.16
N HIS A 58 4.60 -13.09 -1.50
CA HIS A 58 3.31 -12.59 -1.91
C HIS A 58 3.10 -12.87 -3.40
N SER A 59 2.42 -13.98 -3.70
CA SER A 59 2.30 -14.55 -5.05
C SER A 59 1.77 -13.58 -6.11
N PRO A 60 0.81 -12.65 -5.82
CA PRO A 60 0.34 -11.69 -6.81
C PRO A 60 1.38 -10.66 -7.27
N SER A 61 2.33 -10.29 -6.40
CA SER A 61 3.36 -9.28 -6.73
C SER A 61 4.74 -9.90 -6.96
N GLY A 62 5.01 -11.09 -6.42
CA GLY A 62 6.32 -11.74 -6.42
C GLY A 62 7.29 -11.21 -5.36
N GLU A 63 6.88 -10.26 -4.52
CA GLU A 63 7.70 -9.72 -3.43
C GLU A 63 7.81 -10.72 -2.27
N VAL A 64 8.93 -10.70 -1.55
CA VAL A 64 9.21 -11.59 -0.42
C VAL A 64 9.40 -10.81 0.88
N PHE A 65 8.95 -11.39 1.99
CA PHE A 65 8.97 -10.76 3.30
C PHE A 65 9.45 -11.72 4.38
N GLU A 66 10.18 -11.18 5.34
CA GLU A 66 10.67 -11.88 6.54
C GLU A 66 9.80 -11.59 7.78
N SER A 67 8.74 -10.77 7.64
CA SER A 67 7.83 -10.38 8.72
C SER A 67 6.37 -10.44 8.27
N ASN A 68 5.54 -11.09 9.08
CA ASN A 68 4.08 -11.15 8.89
C ASN A 68 3.49 -9.75 8.80
N GLN A 69 3.93 -8.84 9.68
CA GLN A 69 3.43 -7.47 9.72
C GLN A 69 3.80 -6.69 8.45
N ALA A 70 5.05 -6.81 7.98
CA ALA A 70 5.47 -6.16 6.75
C ALA A 70 4.67 -6.65 5.53
N LEU A 71 4.45 -7.97 5.43
CA LEU A 71 3.61 -8.54 4.37
C LEU A 71 2.17 -8.05 4.47
N ALA A 72 1.58 -8.04 5.66
CA ALA A 72 0.21 -7.60 5.90
C ALA A 72 -0.01 -6.15 5.43
N TYR A 73 0.86 -5.23 5.86
CA TYR A 73 0.81 -3.83 5.39
C TYR A 73 0.92 -3.71 3.88
N PHE A 74 1.84 -4.46 3.27
CA PHE A 74 2.03 -4.45 1.84
C PHE A 74 0.77 -4.96 1.10
N HIS A 75 0.21 -6.08 1.55
CA HIS A 75 -0.96 -6.69 0.93
C HIS A 75 -2.17 -5.74 0.97
N GLU A 76 -2.45 -5.12 2.10
CA GLU A 76 -3.56 -4.18 2.24
C GLU A 76 -3.42 -2.98 1.29
N GLY A 77 -2.22 -2.39 1.20
CA GLY A 77 -1.95 -1.32 0.25
C GLY A 77 -2.09 -1.76 -1.21
N TRP A 78 -1.62 -2.96 -1.54
CA TRP A 78 -1.73 -3.54 -2.88
C TRP A 78 -3.19 -3.83 -3.26
N ALA A 79 -3.97 -4.41 -2.35
CA ALA A 79 -5.38 -4.72 -2.56
C ALA A 79 -6.21 -3.45 -2.74
N ALA A 80 -5.97 -2.42 -1.92
CA ALA A 80 -6.61 -1.11 -2.06
C ALA A 80 -6.30 -0.47 -3.42
N ALA A 81 -5.04 -0.54 -3.88
CA ALA A 81 -4.67 -0.04 -5.20
C ALA A 81 -5.33 -0.83 -6.33
N LYS A 82 -5.44 -2.17 -6.20
CA LYS A 82 -6.11 -3.01 -7.20
C LYS A 82 -7.60 -2.74 -7.30
N ALA A 83 -8.29 -2.56 -6.17
CA ALA A 83 -9.71 -2.23 -6.13
C ALA A 83 -10.02 -0.94 -6.89
N ARG A 84 -9.18 0.09 -6.73
CA ARG A 84 -9.31 1.38 -7.43
C ARG A 84 -9.07 1.31 -8.94
N ASN A 85 -8.31 0.30 -9.39
CA ASN A 85 -7.97 0.11 -10.80
C ASN A 85 -9.02 -0.74 -11.55
N ASP A 86 -9.89 -1.43 -10.81
CA ASP A 86 -10.97 -2.25 -11.36
C ASP A 86 -12.32 -1.47 -11.40
N GLU A 87 -12.33 -0.19 -10.97
CA GLU A 87 -13.43 0.79 -11.14
C GLU A 87 -13.37 1.53 -12.49
#